data_AF-Q6MR27-F1
#
_entry.id   AF-Q6MR27-F1
#
_cell.length_a   1.000
_cell.length_b   1.000
_cell.length_c   1.000
_cell.angle_alpha   90.00
_cell.angle_beta   90.00
_cell.angle_gamma   90.00
#
_symmetry.space_group_name_H-M   'P 1'
#
loop_
_entity.id
_entity.type
_entity.pdbx_description
1 polymer ?
#
loop_
_entity_poly.entity_id
_entity_poly.type
_entity_poly.pdbx_seq_one_letter_code
_entity_poly.pdbx_strand_id
1 'polypeptide(L)'
;MSCLVLKISSSFLTILLSASAALASGGEESGKPADAKDAPKEVKPREESYGVVQARVAALEAKIRAGETEIQKLILEKQHTKDPAKVNEILQHMMTLHKDLAKNLKDYDKERTLLKYRYPEKGLADKREYERIDLKSIEEMENQMSLGSSVKRTLKKVRTQYEAPEDVKKVEASEAADGHKKSVPQAPASLTDPVILKK
;
A
#
# COMPACT_ATOMS: atom_id res chain seq x y z
N MET A 1 28.42 27.80 -37.96
CA MET A 1 27.91 26.97 -36.85
C MET A 1 26.45 27.32 -36.64
N SER A 2 25.59 26.32 -36.76
CA SER A 2 24.17 26.45 -37.06
C SER A 2 23.35 26.75 -35.80
N CYS A 3 22.61 27.87 -35.80
CA CYS A 3 21.61 28.18 -34.78
C CYS A 3 20.34 27.37 -35.04
N LEU A 4 20.01 26.45 -34.13
CA LEU A 4 18.79 25.65 -34.15
C LEU A 4 17.63 26.50 -33.62
N VAL A 5 16.71 26.87 -34.51
CA VAL A 5 15.42 27.51 -34.16
C VAL A 5 14.44 26.39 -33.83
N LEU A 6 14.19 26.15 -32.54
CA LEU A 6 13.11 25.25 -32.10
C LEU A 6 11.76 25.97 -32.25
N LYS A 7 10.95 25.50 -33.18
CA LYS A 7 9.55 25.88 -33.36
C LYS A 7 8.73 25.39 -32.16
N ILE A 8 8.19 26.35 -31.40
CA ILE A 8 7.17 26.15 -30.38
C ILE A 8 5.84 25.90 -31.12
N SER A 9 5.44 24.63 -31.21
CA SER A 9 4.10 24.26 -31.69
C SER A 9 3.12 24.42 -30.55
N SER A 10 2.35 25.50 -30.63
CA SER A 10 1.32 25.90 -29.66
C SER A 10 0.02 25.15 -29.96
N SER A 11 -0.26 24.11 -29.17
CA SER A 11 -1.55 23.39 -29.18
C SER A 11 -2.56 24.15 -28.32
N PHE A 12 -3.22 25.17 -28.90
CA PHE A 12 -4.48 25.69 -28.37
C PHE A 12 -5.61 24.76 -28.83
N LEU A 13 -5.90 23.74 -28.02
CA LEU A 13 -7.13 22.95 -28.16
C LEU A 13 -8.18 23.50 -27.20
N THR A 14 -8.94 24.46 -27.71
CA THR A 14 -10.20 24.96 -27.15
C THR A 14 -11.25 23.85 -27.18
N ILE A 15 -11.68 23.36 -26.01
CA ILE A 15 -12.96 22.64 -25.88
C ILE A 15 -13.85 23.41 -24.92
N LEU A 16 -15.04 23.66 -25.46
CA LEU A 16 -16.12 24.51 -25.04
C LEU A 16 -16.72 24.10 -23.69
N LEU A 17 -16.98 25.13 -22.90
CA LEU A 17 -17.88 25.23 -21.77
C LEU A 17 -19.33 25.43 -22.27
N SER A 18 -20.28 24.60 -21.85
CA SER A 18 -21.75 24.86 -21.74
C SER A 18 -22.50 23.53 -21.54
N ALA A 19 -23.56 23.36 -20.76
CA ALA A 19 -24.23 24.17 -19.76
C ALA A 19 -25.08 23.19 -18.91
N SER A 20 -25.00 23.29 -17.57
CA SER A 20 -26.01 22.72 -16.67
C SER A 20 -27.21 23.68 -16.60
N ALA A 21 -28.39 23.19 -16.95
CA ALA A 21 -29.66 23.84 -16.62
C ALA A 21 -30.56 22.83 -15.92
N ALA A 22 -30.75 23.07 -14.63
CA ALA A 22 -31.80 22.50 -13.80
C ALA A 22 -33.06 23.37 -13.90
N LEU A 23 -34.24 22.75 -13.95
CA LEU A 23 -35.57 23.18 -13.43
C LEU A 23 -36.58 22.15 -13.99
N ALA A 24 -37.28 21.34 -13.19
CA ALA A 24 -38.41 21.64 -12.28
C ALA A 24 -39.71 21.02 -12.79
N SER A 25 -40.23 20.05 -12.03
CA SER A 25 -41.63 19.59 -11.98
C SER A 25 -41.73 18.75 -10.70
N GLY A 26 -42.30 19.28 -9.61
CA GLY A 26 -43.69 18.99 -9.18
C GLY A 26 -43.72 17.68 -8.37
N GLY A 27 -43.96 17.61 -7.07
CA GLY A 27 -45.04 18.21 -6.27
C GLY A 27 -46.01 17.09 -5.87
N GLU A 28 -46.38 17.01 -4.58
CA GLU A 28 -47.43 16.15 -3.96
C GLU A 28 -47.06 14.66 -3.72
N GLU A 29 -47.37 13.97 -2.61
CA GLU A 29 -48.07 14.25 -1.35
C GLU A 29 -47.88 13.01 -0.42
N SER A 30 -47.89 13.20 0.90
CA SER A 30 -48.41 12.27 1.94
C SER A 30 -47.85 10.84 2.12
N GLY A 31 -47.49 10.50 3.37
CA GLY A 31 -47.47 9.10 3.84
C GLY A 31 -46.51 8.80 5.00
N LYS A 32 -47.04 8.80 6.23
CA LYS A 32 -46.38 8.44 7.50
C LYS A 32 -45.83 6.99 7.52
N PRO A 33 -44.93 6.66 8.47
CA PRO A 33 -44.12 5.45 8.48
C PRO A 33 -44.90 4.24 9.01
N ALA A 34 -44.72 3.08 8.37
CA ALA A 34 -45.13 1.80 8.92
C ALA A 34 -43.87 0.98 9.25
N ASP A 35 -43.63 0.88 10.55
CA ASP A 35 -42.77 -0.07 11.23
C ASP A 35 -43.07 -1.50 10.72
N ALA A 36 -42.10 -2.12 10.05
CA ALA A 36 -42.18 -3.51 9.64
C ALA A 36 -40.86 -4.21 10.00
N LYS A 37 -40.85 -4.70 11.23
CA LYS A 37 -40.08 -5.83 11.77
C LYS A 37 -39.11 -6.49 10.80
N ASP A 38 -37.85 -6.31 11.15
CA ASP A 38 -36.72 -7.21 10.96
C ASP A 38 -37.12 -8.69 10.96
N ALA A 39 -36.90 -9.34 9.82
CA ALA A 39 -36.71 -10.77 9.73
C ALA A 39 -35.47 -10.98 8.84
N PRO A 40 -34.44 -11.71 9.29
CA PRO A 40 -33.25 -11.94 8.50
C PRO A 40 -33.60 -12.95 7.41
N LYS A 41 -34.00 -12.46 6.24
CA LYS A 41 -33.99 -13.29 5.04
C LYS A 41 -32.53 -13.56 4.71
N GLU A 42 -32.08 -14.79 4.97
CA GLU A 42 -30.92 -15.38 4.30
C GLU A 42 -31.16 -15.29 2.80
N VAL A 43 -30.64 -14.22 2.19
CA VAL A 43 -30.62 -14.06 0.75
C VAL A 43 -29.53 -15.00 0.25
N LYS A 44 -29.93 -16.18 -0.23
CA LYS A 44 -29.11 -16.97 -1.16
C LYS A 44 -28.51 -15.99 -2.17
N PRO A 45 -27.17 -15.96 -2.38
CA PRO A 45 -26.58 -14.97 -3.26
C PRO A 45 -27.17 -15.18 -4.65
N ARG A 46 -28.08 -14.28 -5.05
CA ARG A 46 -28.47 -14.15 -6.46
C ARG A 46 -27.16 -14.04 -7.20
N GLU A 47 -26.97 -14.86 -8.23
CA GLU A 47 -25.77 -14.85 -9.03
C GLU A 47 -25.44 -13.41 -9.42
N GLU A 48 -24.39 -12.86 -8.82
CA GLU A 48 -24.07 -11.45 -8.98
C GLU A 48 -23.64 -11.25 -10.43
N SER A 49 -24.26 -10.29 -11.13
CA SER A 49 -23.89 -10.03 -12.53
C SER A 49 -22.43 -9.61 -12.62
N TYR A 50 -21.74 -10.01 -13.71
CA TYR A 50 -20.34 -9.66 -13.98
C TYR A 50 -20.03 -8.18 -13.74
N GLY A 51 -20.90 -7.28 -14.21
CA GLY A 51 -20.71 -5.84 -14.05
C GLY A 51 -20.73 -5.38 -12.59
N VAL A 52 -21.47 -6.07 -11.72
CA VAL A 52 -21.49 -5.77 -10.28
C VAL A 52 -20.17 -6.16 -9.63
N VAL A 53 -19.69 -7.36 -9.93
CA VAL A 53 -18.40 -7.86 -9.41
C VAL A 53 -17.24 -6.99 -9.92
N GLN A 54 -17.26 -6.62 -11.20
CA GLN A 54 -16.26 -5.72 -11.79
C GLN A 54 -16.28 -4.33 -11.14
N ALA A 55 -17.46 -3.75 -10.92
CA ALA A 55 -17.60 -2.47 -10.23
C ALA A 55 -17.08 -2.54 -8.78
N ARG A 56 -17.30 -3.65 -8.07
CA ARG A 56 -16.74 -3.86 -6.73
C ARG A 56 -15.22 -3.94 -6.74
N VAL A 57 -14.63 -4.68 -7.68
CA VAL A 57 -13.17 -4.77 -7.83
C VAL A 57 -12.58 -3.37 -8.09
N ALA A 58 -13.15 -2.61 -9.01
CA ALA A 58 -12.72 -1.24 -9.30
C ALA A 58 -12.89 -0.30 -8.09
N ALA A 59 -13.97 -0.44 -7.33
CA ALA A 59 -14.19 0.35 -6.12
C ALA A 59 -13.19 -0.01 -5.01
N LEU A 60 -12.86 -1.29 -4.83
CA LEU A 60 -11.86 -1.75 -3.88
C LEU A 60 -10.46 -1.28 -4.27
N GLU A 61 -10.12 -1.33 -5.56
CA GLU A 61 -8.86 -0.80 -6.08
C GLU A 61 -8.73 0.71 -5.83
N ALA A 62 -9.80 1.47 -6.11
CA ALA A 62 -9.83 2.90 -5.83
C ALA A 62 -9.64 3.20 -4.33
N LYS A 63 -10.25 2.40 -3.44
CA LYS A 63 -10.06 2.51 -1.98
C LYS A 63 -8.64 2.20 -1.55
N ILE A 64 -8.02 1.17 -2.13
CA ILE A 64 -6.62 0.80 -1.83
C ILE A 64 -5.70 1.96 -2.23
N ARG A 65 -5.83 2.46 -3.46
CA ARG A 65 -5.03 3.60 -3.94
C ARG A 65 -5.26 4.86 -3.10
N ALA A 66 -6.52 5.16 -2.75
CA ALA A 66 -6.84 6.31 -1.90
C ALA A 66 -6.18 6.20 -0.51
N GLY A 67 -6.29 5.03 0.14
CA GLY A 67 -5.65 4.81 1.45
C GLY A 67 -4.13 4.86 1.38
N GLU A 68 -3.50 4.37 0.29
CA GLU A 68 -2.05 4.52 0.08
C GLU A 68 -1.65 6.00 -0.01
N THR A 69 -2.40 6.81 -0.76
CA THR A 69 -2.12 8.26 -0.85
C THR A 69 -2.33 8.98 0.48
N GLU A 70 -3.28 8.52 1.29
CA GLU A 70 -3.51 9.07 2.63
C GLU A 70 -2.36 8.75 3.57
N ILE A 71 -1.87 7.50 3.57
CA ILE A 71 -0.68 7.14 4.36
C ILE A 71 0.55 7.95 3.92
N GLN A 72 0.71 8.19 2.61
CA GLN A 72 1.80 9.04 2.10
C GLN A 72 1.70 10.48 2.63
N LYS A 73 0.50 11.06 2.69
CA LYS A 73 0.29 12.38 3.31
C LYS A 73 0.66 12.38 4.79
N LEU A 74 0.24 11.36 5.54
CA LEU A 74 0.57 11.22 6.96
C LEU A 74 2.08 11.07 7.19
N ILE A 75 2.80 10.38 6.29
CA ILE A 75 4.26 10.29 6.35
C ILE A 75 4.90 11.67 6.18
N LEU A 76 4.41 12.48 5.24
CA LEU A 76 4.90 13.85 5.06
C LEU A 76 4.59 14.73 6.29
N GLU A 77 3.38 14.65 6.83
CA GLU A 77 3.00 15.36 8.05
C GLU A 77 3.87 14.97 9.24
N LYS A 78 4.16 13.67 9.41
CA LYS A 78 5.09 13.15 10.42
C LYS A 78 6.50 13.75 10.26
N GLN A 79 7.00 13.90 9.03
CA GLN A 79 8.33 14.45 8.77
C GLN A 79 8.44 15.94 9.10
N HIS A 80 7.36 16.70 8.96
CA HIS A 80 7.33 18.15 9.24
C HIS A 80 6.96 18.49 10.69
N THR A 81 6.29 17.58 11.40
CA THR A 81 5.84 17.80 12.77
C THR A 81 6.95 17.51 13.78
N LYS A 82 7.20 18.46 14.69
CA LYS A 82 8.21 18.31 15.78
C LYS A 82 7.59 17.92 17.12
N ASP A 83 6.27 18.01 17.25
CA ASP A 83 5.53 17.70 18.48
C ASP A 83 5.40 16.18 18.66
N PRO A 84 5.93 15.59 19.74
CA PRO A 84 5.93 14.12 19.91
C PRO A 84 4.52 13.54 20.11
N ALA A 85 3.59 14.29 20.72
CA ALA A 85 2.21 13.84 20.91
C ALA A 85 1.48 13.69 19.57
N LYS A 86 1.58 14.69 18.68
CA LYS A 86 0.99 14.65 17.34
C LYS A 86 1.61 13.57 16.47
N VAL A 87 2.92 13.35 16.58
CA VAL A 87 3.59 12.24 15.88
C VAL A 87 3.00 10.89 16.29
N ASN A 88 2.72 10.67 17.58
CA ASN A 88 2.10 9.42 18.04
C ASN A 88 0.67 9.26 17.52
N GLU A 89 -0.12 10.33 17.47
CA GLU A 89 -1.47 10.30 16.87
C GLU A 89 -1.41 9.94 15.38
N ILE A 90 -0.50 10.56 14.63
CA ILE A 90 -0.27 10.26 13.21
C ILE A 90 0.12 8.79 13.04
N LEU A 91 1.02 8.26 13.88
CA LEU A 91 1.42 6.86 13.84
C LEU A 91 0.25 5.89 14.10
N GLN A 92 -0.59 6.18 15.10
CA GLN A 92 -1.79 5.37 15.36
C GLN A 92 -2.76 5.41 14.19
N HIS A 93 -2.94 6.56 13.56
CA HIS A 93 -3.78 6.72 12.38
C HIS A 93 -3.22 5.91 11.20
N MET A 94 -1.91 6.00 10.93
CA MET A 94 -1.23 5.21 9.90
C MET A 94 -1.39 3.70 10.13
N MET A 95 -1.24 3.22 11.36
CA MET A 95 -1.43 1.80 11.68
C MET A 95 -2.87 1.33 11.46
N THR A 96 -3.85 2.20 11.75
CA THR A 96 -5.27 1.89 11.56
C THR A 96 -5.61 1.80 10.07
N LEU A 97 -5.20 2.80 9.28
CA LEU A 97 -5.36 2.79 7.83
C LEU A 97 -4.68 1.59 7.18
N HIS A 98 -3.47 1.22 7.61
CA HIS A 98 -2.75 0.05 7.07
C HIS A 98 -3.50 -1.26 7.35
N LYS A 99 -4.09 -1.42 8.55
CA LYS A 99 -4.95 -2.58 8.86
C LYS A 99 -6.18 -2.64 7.98
N ASP A 100 -6.80 -1.49 7.68
CA ASP A 100 -7.98 -1.44 6.82
C ASP A 100 -7.63 -1.68 5.34
N LEU A 101 -6.49 -1.19 4.86
CA LEU A 101 -5.92 -1.57 3.57
C LEU A 101 -5.71 -3.08 3.48
N ALA A 102 -5.18 -3.72 4.54
CA ALA A 102 -5.01 -5.17 4.60
C ALA A 102 -6.33 -5.95 4.49
N LYS A 103 -7.44 -5.42 5.01
CA LYS A 103 -8.78 -6.01 4.84
C LYS A 103 -9.27 -5.81 3.40
N ASN A 104 -9.20 -4.59 2.89
CA ASN A 104 -9.64 -4.24 1.53
C ASN A 104 -8.90 -5.07 0.47
N LEU A 105 -7.61 -5.34 0.66
CA LEU A 105 -6.82 -6.17 -0.24
C LEU A 105 -7.25 -7.64 -0.23
N LYS A 106 -7.56 -8.20 0.94
CA LYS A 106 -8.12 -9.56 1.03
C LYS A 106 -9.44 -9.67 0.30
N ASP A 107 -10.30 -8.66 0.42
CA ASP A 107 -11.59 -8.64 -0.27
C ASP A 107 -11.42 -8.42 -1.78
N TYR A 108 -10.47 -7.58 -2.19
CA TYR A 108 -10.08 -7.41 -3.59
C TYR A 108 -9.61 -8.75 -4.19
N ASP A 109 -8.76 -9.49 -3.50
CA ASP A 109 -8.26 -10.80 -3.96
C ASP A 109 -9.38 -11.82 -4.12
N LYS A 110 -10.38 -11.83 -3.22
CA LYS A 110 -11.56 -12.69 -3.31
C LYS A 110 -12.40 -12.35 -4.54
N GLU A 111 -12.74 -11.08 -4.72
CA GLU A 111 -13.58 -10.62 -5.84
C GLU A 111 -12.87 -10.80 -7.19
N ARG A 112 -11.56 -10.54 -7.25
CA ARG A 112 -10.70 -10.84 -8.40
C ARG A 112 -10.67 -12.34 -8.71
N THR A 113 -10.60 -13.19 -7.69
CA THR A 113 -10.67 -14.65 -7.84
C THR A 113 -12.02 -15.08 -8.42
N LEU A 114 -13.12 -14.47 -7.97
CA LEU A 114 -14.45 -14.71 -8.52
C LEU A 114 -14.52 -14.34 -10.00
N LEU A 115 -13.99 -13.19 -10.41
CA LEU A 115 -13.94 -12.81 -11.83
C LEU A 115 -13.16 -13.82 -12.66
N LYS A 116 -11.99 -14.25 -12.17
CA LYS A 116 -11.11 -15.19 -12.87
C LYS A 116 -11.76 -16.55 -13.13
N TYR A 117 -12.47 -17.12 -12.14
CA TYR A 117 -13.00 -18.48 -12.24
C TYR A 117 -14.47 -18.55 -12.65
N ARG A 118 -15.29 -17.55 -12.30
CA ARG A 118 -16.73 -17.54 -12.63
C ARG A 118 -17.01 -16.97 -14.01
N TYR A 119 -16.20 -16.02 -14.48
CA TYR A 119 -16.41 -15.33 -15.77
C TYR A 119 -15.16 -15.39 -16.68
N PRO A 120 -14.63 -16.59 -17.00
CA PRO A 120 -13.41 -16.71 -17.78
C PRO A 120 -13.55 -16.14 -19.20
N GLU A 121 -14.74 -16.22 -19.79
CA GLU A 121 -15.03 -15.76 -21.16
C GLU A 121 -14.88 -14.23 -21.30
N LYS A 122 -15.25 -13.47 -20.26
CA LYS A 122 -15.22 -12.01 -20.31
C LYS A 122 -13.80 -11.45 -20.29
N GLY A 123 -12.85 -12.16 -19.67
CA GLY A 123 -11.44 -11.80 -19.70
C GLY A 123 -10.73 -12.06 -21.03
N LEU A 124 -11.35 -12.71 -22.02
CA LEU A 124 -10.72 -12.85 -23.34
C LEU A 124 -10.85 -11.58 -24.19
N ALA A 125 -11.89 -10.76 -23.94
CA ALA A 125 -12.16 -9.53 -24.66
C ALA A 125 -11.31 -8.36 -24.14
N ASP A 126 -11.21 -8.24 -22.81
CA ASP A 126 -10.31 -7.30 -22.14
C ASP A 126 -9.07 -8.09 -21.72
N LYS A 127 -7.94 -7.90 -22.39
CA LYS A 127 -6.64 -8.57 -22.09
C LYS A 127 -6.49 -8.78 -20.58
N ARG A 128 -6.44 -10.03 -20.12
CA ARG A 128 -6.48 -10.43 -18.70
C ARG A 128 -5.32 -9.86 -17.88
N GLU A 129 -5.38 -8.58 -17.52
CA GLU A 129 -4.44 -7.95 -16.59
C GLU A 129 -5.06 -7.96 -15.20
N TYR A 130 -5.24 -9.18 -14.68
CA TYR A 130 -5.48 -9.35 -13.25
C TYR A 130 -4.13 -9.26 -12.57
N GLU A 131 -3.58 -8.07 -12.39
CA GLU A 131 -2.39 -7.94 -11.55
C GLU A 131 -2.77 -8.18 -10.09
N ARG A 132 -1.87 -8.80 -9.34
CA ARG A 132 -2.02 -8.87 -7.88
C ARG A 132 -1.38 -7.62 -7.33
N ILE A 133 -2.14 -6.88 -6.55
CA ILE A 133 -1.61 -5.74 -5.81
C ILE A 133 -1.03 -6.30 -4.51
N ASP A 134 0.27 -6.09 -4.28
CA ASP A 134 0.92 -6.44 -3.02
C ASP A 134 0.97 -5.22 -2.10
N LEU A 135 0.63 -5.42 -0.82
CA LEU A 135 0.70 -4.34 0.17
C LEU A 135 2.13 -4.08 0.57
N LYS A 136 2.58 -2.84 0.34
CA LYS A 136 3.85 -2.35 0.86
C LYS A 136 3.77 -2.21 2.39
N SER A 137 4.90 -2.46 3.05
CA SER A 137 5.03 -2.15 4.47
C SER A 137 5.08 -0.63 4.69
N ILE A 138 4.65 -0.16 5.87
CA ILE A 138 4.73 1.26 6.23
C ILE A 138 6.17 1.77 6.13
N GLU A 139 7.13 0.97 6.60
CA GLU A 139 8.56 1.29 6.52
C GLU A 139 9.04 1.41 5.07
N GLU A 140 8.55 0.55 4.18
CA GLU A 140 8.90 0.61 2.76
C GLU A 140 8.32 1.87 2.10
N MET A 141 7.08 2.25 2.41
CA MET A 141 6.48 3.50 1.94
C MET A 141 7.27 4.72 2.44
N GLU A 142 7.65 4.74 3.72
CA GLU A 142 8.46 5.83 4.29
C GLU A 142 9.86 5.89 3.65
N ASN A 143 10.48 4.73 3.42
CA ASN A 143 11.78 4.64 2.75
C ASN A 143 11.72 5.11 1.29
N GLN A 144 10.64 4.84 0.56
CA GLN A 144 10.45 5.31 -0.81
C GLN A 144 10.35 6.83 -0.89
N MET A 145 9.80 7.48 0.13
CA MET A 145 9.63 8.94 0.17
C MET A 145 10.84 9.68 0.77
N SER A 146 11.59 9.04 1.66
CA SER A 146 12.70 9.69 2.35
C SER A 146 13.97 9.74 1.50
N LEU A 147 14.45 10.96 1.19
CA LEU A 147 15.75 11.18 0.55
C LEU A 147 16.92 10.62 1.39
N GLY A 148 16.76 10.57 2.72
CA GLY A 148 17.79 10.04 3.61
C GLY A 148 18.07 8.56 3.38
N SER A 149 17.06 7.78 2.97
CA SER A 149 17.21 6.34 2.71
C SER A 149 18.06 6.09 1.46
N SER A 150 17.86 6.89 0.40
CA SER A 150 18.60 6.78 -0.86
C SER A 150 20.06 7.19 -0.67
N VAL A 151 20.31 8.28 0.05
CA VAL A 151 21.67 8.72 0.41
C VAL A 151 22.40 7.65 1.23
N LYS A 152 21.76 7.07 2.26
CA LYS A 152 22.36 5.98 3.05
C LYS A 152 22.69 4.74 2.21
N ARG A 153 21.81 4.35 1.29
CA ARG A 153 22.05 3.22 0.36
C ARG A 153 23.23 3.50 -0.57
N THR A 154 23.33 4.72 -1.10
CA THR A 154 24.46 5.14 -1.94
C THR A 154 25.76 5.16 -1.15
N LEU A 155 25.77 5.75 0.06
CA LEU A 155 26.94 5.73 0.94
C LEU A 155 27.38 4.30 1.27
N LYS A 156 26.45 3.40 1.58
CA LYS A 156 26.76 1.98 1.81
C LYS A 156 27.43 1.34 0.60
N LYS A 157 26.95 1.60 -0.61
CA LYS A 157 27.55 1.09 -1.86
C LYS A 157 28.96 1.64 -2.08
N VAL A 158 29.14 2.94 -1.87
CA VAL A 158 30.45 3.60 -1.98
C VAL A 158 31.44 2.97 -0.99
N ARG A 159 31.03 2.81 0.27
CA ARG A 159 31.86 2.14 1.29
C ARG A 159 32.25 0.73 0.87
N THR A 160 31.29 -0.09 0.42
CA THR A 160 31.61 -1.46 -0.04
C THR A 160 32.51 -1.54 -1.28
N GLN A 161 32.52 -0.50 -2.12
CA GLN A 161 33.31 -0.48 -3.35
C GLN A 161 34.70 0.13 -3.16
N TYR A 162 34.86 1.05 -2.20
CA TYR A 162 36.06 1.88 -2.06
C TYR A 162 36.74 1.80 -0.69
N GLU A 163 36.10 1.24 0.34
CA GLU A 163 36.76 0.95 1.63
C GLU A 163 37.37 -0.47 1.57
N ALA A 164 38.68 -0.56 1.83
CA ALA A 164 39.37 -1.83 1.94
C ALA A 164 38.88 -2.60 3.18
N PRO A 165 38.81 -3.95 3.17
CA PRO A 165 38.24 -4.75 4.26
C PRO A 165 38.99 -4.64 5.60
N GLU A 166 40.17 -4.01 5.63
CA GLU A 166 40.96 -3.78 6.84
C GLU A 166 40.35 -2.68 7.74
N ASP A 167 39.66 -1.68 7.19
CA ASP A 167 39.14 -0.54 7.97
C ASP A 167 37.74 -0.81 8.56
N VAL A 168 36.96 -1.74 7.97
CA VAL A 168 35.60 -2.05 8.44
C VAL A 168 35.60 -2.76 9.80
N LYS A 169 36.60 -3.62 10.07
CA LYS A 169 36.74 -4.27 11.38
C LYS A 169 37.07 -3.31 12.52
N LYS A 170 37.69 -2.16 12.21
CA LYS A 170 38.10 -1.19 13.23
C LYS A 170 36.95 -0.30 13.69
N VAL A 171 35.97 -0.03 12.82
CA VAL A 171 34.80 0.79 13.15
C VAL A 171 33.77 0.00 13.95
N GLU A 172 33.47 -1.26 13.56
CA GLU A 172 32.54 -2.10 14.34
C GLU A 172 33.11 -2.51 15.71
N ALA A 173 34.43 -2.62 15.84
CA ALA A 173 35.09 -2.83 17.14
C ALA A 173 35.04 -1.59 18.06
N SER A 174 34.89 -0.39 17.50
CA SER A 174 34.81 0.86 18.27
C SER A 174 33.39 1.21 18.73
N GLU A 175 32.35 0.70 18.06
CA GLU A 175 30.96 0.85 18.50
C GLU A 175 30.54 -0.23 19.52
N ALA A 176 31.27 -1.34 19.61
CA ALA A 176 31.02 -2.41 20.60
C ALA A 176 31.78 -2.24 21.94
N ALA A 177 32.60 -1.18 22.09
CA ALA A 177 33.51 -1.02 23.23
C ALA A 177 32.95 -0.23 24.43
N ASP A 178 31.74 0.34 24.32
CA ASP A 178 31.10 1.08 25.42
C ASP A 178 29.82 0.34 25.88
N GLY A 179 30.01 -0.75 26.62
CA GLY A 179 28.91 -1.59 27.13
C GLY A 179 29.37 -2.90 27.75
N HIS A 180 29.59 -2.89 29.06
CA HIS A 180 30.18 -3.96 29.86
C HIS A 180 29.36 -5.27 29.96
N LYS A 181 30.04 -6.39 29.64
CA LYS A 181 30.17 -7.69 30.37
C LYS A 181 29.07 -8.80 30.32
N LYS A 182 29.56 -9.95 29.83
CA LYS A 182 29.46 -11.37 30.32
C LYS A 182 28.35 -12.29 29.75
N SER A 183 28.71 -13.11 28.74
CA SER A 183 28.82 -14.58 28.88
C SER A 183 29.39 -15.24 27.60
N VAL A 184 30.20 -16.27 27.85
CA VAL A 184 31.03 -17.14 26.98
C VAL A 184 30.35 -17.69 25.71
N PRO A 185 31.09 -17.89 24.59
CA PRO A 185 30.58 -18.55 23.38
C PRO A 185 30.60 -20.09 23.52
N GLN A 186 29.46 -20.74 23.33
CA GLN A 186 29.37 -22.19 23.17
C GLN A 186 29.34 -22.52 21.67
N ALA A 187 30.32 -23.29 21.21
CA ALA A 187 30.49 -23.74 19.83
C ALA A 187 29.25 -24.50 19.31
N PRO A 188 28.97 -24.50 17.99
CA PRO A 188 27.88 -25.29 17.43
C PRO A 188 28.21 -26.78 17.58
N ALA A 189 27.31 -27.52 18.23
CA ALA A 189 27.39 -28.96 18.31
C ALA A 189 27.42 -29.57 16.91
N SER A 190 28.47 -30.33 16.63
CA SER A 190 28.64 -31.16 15.44
C SER A 190 27.54 -32.20 15.34
N LEU A 191 27.11 -32.47 14.12
CA LEU A 191 25.94 -33.26 13.72
C LEU A 191 26.08 -34.79 13.93
N THR A 192 26.86 -35.23 14.92
CA THR A 192 27.23 -36.65 15.08
C THR A 192 27.27 -37.14 16.53
N ASP A 193 26.33 -36.75 17.39
CA ASP A 193 26.15 -37.39 18.69
C ASP A 193 24.85 -38.21 18.74
N PRO A 194 24.91 -39.54 19.02
CA PRO A 194 23.72 -40.37 19.10
C PRO A 194 22.92 -40.07 20.38
N VAL A 195 21.63 -39.80 20.21
CA VAL A 195 20.67 -39.57 21.28
C VAL A 195 20.42 -40.88 22.04
N ILE A 196 20.98 -41.02 23.24
CA ILE A 196 20.65 -42.12 24.15
C ILE A 196 19.39 -41.73 24.95
N LEU A 197 18.25 -42.30 24.58
CA LEU A 197 17.01 -42.22 25.35
C LEU A 197 17.13 -43.11 26.60
N LYS A 198 17.20 -42.51 27.79
CA LYS A 198 17.01 -43.23 29.06
C LYS A 198 15.52 -43.42 29.30
N LYS A 199 15.13 -44.67 29.57
CA LYS A 199 13.77 -45.11 29.90
C LYS A 199 13.57 -45.14 31.41
#